data_AF-A0A132PBL7-F1
#
_entry.id   AF-A0A132PBL7-F1
#
_cell.length_a   1.000
_cell.length_b   1.000
_cell.length_c   1.000
_cell.angle_alpha   90.00
_cell.angle_beta   90.00
_cell.angle_gamma   90.00
#
_symmetry.space_group_name_H-M   'P 1'
#
loop_
_entity.id
_entity.type
_entity.pdbx_description
1 polymer ?
#
loop_
_entity_poly.entity_id
_entity_poly.type
_entity_poly.pdbx_seq_one_letter_code
_entity_poly.pdbx_strand_id
1 'polypeptide(L)'
;MVTINARDGLTILDRAARNVNHAAVEAHRRDEAARATSERINVLRHIVFRNSTRGHRSVAALTSEPAAARLLVSASNSADGFLVLAIVRVAIDNRWGDVVNAGVRYFEAFEEHPIAARIQELWNLTTGRSAV
;
A
#
# COMPACT_ATOMS: atom_id res chain seq x y z
N MET A 1 7.49 41.00 -53.77
CA MET A 1 6.14 41.02 -53.17
C MET A 1 5.88 39.61 -52.66
N VAL A 2 6.14 39.36 -51.37
CA VAL A 2 6.02 38.03 -50.75
C VAL A 2 4.66 37.97 -50.07
N THR A 3 3.76 37.15 -50.60
CA THR A 3 2.41 36.95 -50.06
C THR A 3 2.50 35.99 -48.88
N ILE A 4 2.58 36.53 -47.66
CA ILE A 4 2.48 35.75 -46.43
C ILE A 4 1.00 35.37 -46.26
N ASN A 5 0.66 34.12 -46.57
CA ASN A 5 -0.70 33.61 -46.48
C ASN A 5 -1.06 33.42 -45.00
N ALA A 6 -1.92 34.30 -44.47
CA ALA A 6 -2.49 34.23 -43.14
C ALA A 6 -3.57 33.14 -43.06
N ARG A 7 -3.18 31.86 -43.12
CA ARG A 7 -4.07 30.73 -42.80
C ARG A 7 -3.42 29.90 -41.70
N ASP A 8 -4.17 29.76 -40.61
CA ASP A 8 -3.84 29.05 -39.36
C ASP A 8 -2.97 29.81 -38.35
N GLY A 9 -3.56 30.86 -37.78
CA GLY A 9 -3.12 31.54 -36.55
C GLY A 9 -3.22 30.68 -35.29
N LEU A 10 -2.73 29.44 -35.34
CA LEU A 10 -2.56 28.58 -34.18
C LEU A 10 -1.15 28.80 -33.63
N THR A 11 -1.05 29.18 -32.35
CA THR A 11 0.23 29.35 -31.68
C THR A 11 0.96 28.01 -31.61
N ILE A 12 2.28 28.03 -31.38
CA ILE A 12 3.08 26.80 -31.20
C ILE A 12 2.48 25.91 -30.10
N LEU A 13 1.90 26.52 -29.06
CA LEU A 13 1.19 25.84 -27.97
C LEU A 13 -0.09 25.15 -28.45
N ASP A 14 -0.88 25.77 -29.32
CA ASP A 14 -2.10 25.16 -29.85
C ASP A 14 -1.81 23.97 -30.77
N ARG A 15 -0.68 24.01 -31.51
CA ARG A 15 -0.19 22.87 -32.30
C ARG A 15 0.31 21.75 -31.40
N ALA A 16 1.04 22.09 -30.33
CA ALA A 16 1.50 21.11 -29.36
C ALA A 16 0.33 20.40 -28.68
N ALA A 17 -0.70 21.14 -28.24
CA ALA A 17 -1.90 20.59 -27.61
C ALA A 17 -2.67 19.62 -28.53
N ARG A 18 -2.78 19.92 -29.83
CA ARG A 18 -3.40 19.00 -30.82
C ARG A 18 -2.59 17.73 -31.09
N ASN A 19 -1.26 17.78 -30.91
CA ASN A 19 -0.38 16.63 -31.13
C ASN A 19 -0.20 15.75 -29.88
N VAL A 20 -0.71 16.17 -28.71
CA VAL A 20 -0.67 15.34 -27.51
C VAL A 20 -1.79 14.30 -27.56
N ASN A 21 -1.41 13.03 -27.63
CA ASN A 21 -2.33 11.94 -27.38
C ASN A 21 -2.65 11.89 -25.88
N HIS A 22 -3.70 12.60 -25.48
CA HIS A 22 -4.16 12.66 -24.09
C HIS A 22 -4.41 11.26 -23.50
N ALA A 23 -4.89 10.29 -24.29
CA ALA A 23 -5.08 8.93 -23.81
C ALA A 23 -3.74 8.24 -23.47
N ALA A 24 -2.68 8.48 -24.25
CA ALA A 24 -1.35 7.97 -23.95
C ALA A 24 -0.73 8.65 -22.72
N VAL A 25 -0.93 9.97 -22.55
CA VAL A 25 -0.49 10.69 -21.34
C VAL A 25 -1.21 10.19 -20.10
N GLU A 26 -2.53 9.98 -20.18
CA GLU A 26 -3.31 9.42 -19.07
C GLU A 26 -2.92 7.98 -18.75
N ALA A 27 -2.66 7.15 -19.76
CA ALA A 27 -2.12 5.80 -19.54
C ALA A 27 -0.76 5.84 -18.82
N HIS A 28 0.14 6.71 -19.28
CA HIS A 28 1.45 6.88 -18.66
C HIS A 28 1.35 7.33 -17.19
N ARG A 29 0.49 8.31 -16.90
CA ARG A 29 0.23 8.78 -15.54
C ARG A 29 -0.29 7.67 -14.63
N ARG A 30 -1.19 6.82 -15.14
CA ARG A 30 -1.69 5.66 -14.38
C ARG A 30 -0.58 4.65 -14.11
N ASP A 31 0.28 4.37 -15.08
CA ASP A 31 1.40 3.45 -14.92
C ASP A 31 2.43 3.97 -13.90
N GLU A 32 2.71 5.27 -13.92
CA GLU A 32 3.57 5.93 -12.93
C GLU A 32 2.96 5.87 -11.53
N ALA A 33 1.65 6.16 -11.40
CA ALA A 33 0.93 6.05 -10.12
C ALA A 33 0.93 4.61 -9.58
N ALA A 34 0.77 3.61 -10.45
CA ALA A 34 0.83 2.20 -10.09
C ALA A 34 2.23 1.77 -9.61
N ARG A 35 3.29 2.26 -10.27
CA ARG A 35 4.68 2.04 -9.85
C ARG A 35 4.97 2.68 -8.50
N ALA A 36 4.65 3.96 -8.34
CA ALA A 36 4.84 4.69 -7.08
C ALA A 36 4.10 4.01 -5.90
N THR A 37 2.89 3.51 -6.14
CA THR A 37 2.12 2.74 -5.15
C THR A 37 2.83 1.44 -4.77
N SER A 38 3.33 0.70 -5.76
CA SER A 38 4.01 -0.58 -5.53
C SER A 38 5.32 -0.38 -4.76
N GLU A 39 6.07 0.67 -5.08
CA GLU A 39 7.26 1.09 -4.33
C GLU A 39 6.91 1.46 -2.89
N ARG A 40 5.83 2.24 -2.68
CA ARG A 40 5.38 2.61 -1.33
C ARG A 40 5.01 1.39 -0.49
N ILE A 41 4.30 0.42 -1.07
CA ILE A 41 3.97 -0.86 -0.42
C ILE A 41 5.24 -1.61 -0.01
N ASN A 42 6.25 -1.67 -0.89
CA ASN A 42 7.52 -2.35 -0.61
C ASN A 42 8.28 -1.67 0.53
N VAL A 43 8.35 -0.33 0.52
CA VAL A 43 8.98 0.46 1.58
C VAL A 43 8.27 0.23 2.91
N LEU A 44 6.93 0.30 2.94
CA LEU A 44 6.16 0.08 4.17
C LEU A 44 6.35 -1.33 4.71
N ARG A 45 6.28 -2.36 3.85
CA ARG A 45 6.54 -3.75 4.26
C ARG A 45 7.94 -3.91 4.82
N HIS A 46 8.95 -3.32 4.19
CA HIS A 46 10.30 -3.36 4.71
C HIS A 46 10.39 -2.69 6.08
N ILE A 47 9.88 -1.47 6.24
CA ILE A 47 9.94 -0.72 7.50
C ILE A 47 9.21 -1.45 8.65
N VAL A 48 8.01 -1.96 8.39
CA VAL A 48 7.15 -2.55 9.43
C VAL A 48 7.57 -3.97 9.77
N PHE A 49 7.96 -4.78 8.79
CA PHE A 49 8.13 -6.23 8.96
C PHE A 49 9.57 -6.72 8.86
N ARG A 50 10.57 -5.82 8.80
CA ARG A 50 12.00 -6.20 8.75
C ARG A 50 12.39 -7.22 9.83
N ASN A 51 11.86 -7.06 11.04
CA ASN A 51 12.21 -7.88 12.20
C ASN A 51 11.18 -8.95 12.56
N SER A 52 10.02 -8.99 11.90
CA SER A 52 8.93 -9.93 12.26
C SER A 52 9.15 -11.36 11.75
N THR A 53 10.15 -11.58 10.90
CA THR A 53 10.45 -12.87 10.24
C THR A 53 11.26 -13.85 11.08
N ARG A 54 11.63 -13.49 12.32
CA ARG A 54 12.43 -14.37 13.18
C ARG A 54 11.58 -15.49 13.79
N GLY A 55 11.48 -16.62 13.10
CA GLY A 55 11.30 -17.94 13.74
C GLY A 55 9.89 -18.35 14.19
N HIS A 56 8.82 -17.64 13.85
CA HIS A 56 7.48 -17.98 14.33
C HIS A 56 6.80 -19.09 13.50
N ARG A 57 7.13 -20.36 13.79
CA ARG A 57 6.52 -21.54 13.14
C ARG A 57 4.98 -21.55 13.22
N SER A 58 4.41 -21.04 14.31
CA SER A 58 2.95 -20.91 14.50
C SER A 58 2.29 -19.97 13.49
N VAL A 59 2.99 -18.91 13.06
CA VAL A 59 2.51 -17.96 12.06
C VAL A 59 2.49 -18.58 10.66
N ALA A 60 3.49 -19.41 10.34
CA ALA A 60 3.54 -20.13 9.07
C ALA A 60 2.40 -21.15 8.90
N ALA A 61 1.78 -21.58 10.00
CA ALA A 61 0.65 -22.51 10.00
C ALA A 61 -0.73 -21.82 9.95
N LEU A 62 -0.78 -20.48 9.90
CA LEU A 62 -2.04 -19.74 9.84
C LEU A 62 -2.70 -19.89 8.47
N THR A 63 -3.86 -20.55 8.45
CA THR A 63 -4.67 -20.75 7.24
C THR A 63 -6.03 -20.05 7.30
N SER A 64 -6.39 -19.46 8.44
CA SER A 64 -7.68 -18.80 8.63
C SER A 64 -7.61 -17.62 9.60
N GLU A 65 -8.51 -16.67 9.40
CA GLU A 65 -8.65 -15.48 10.24
C GLU A 65 -8.94 -15.79 11.71
N PRO A 66 -9.84 -16.74 12.07
CA PRO A 66 -10.06 -17.08 13.48
C PRO A 66 -8.82 -17.67 14.17
N ALA A 67 -8.01 -18.45 13.46
CA ALA A 67 -6.76 -18.98 14.01
C ALA A 67 -5.75 -17.84 14.25
N ALA A 68 -5.68 -16.88 13.33
CA ALA A 68 -4.84 -15.70 13.48
C ALA A 68 -5.29 -14.80 14.64
N ALA A 69 -6.60 -14.60 14.80
CA ALA A 69 -7.16 -13.83 15.91
C ALA A 69 -6.83 -14.46 17.28
N ARG A 70 -6.96 -15.78 17.41
CA ARG A 70 -6.57 -16.49 18.65
C ARG A 70 -5.09 -16.35 18.95
N LEU A 71 -4.25 -16.51 17.93
CA LEU A 71 -2.80 -16.35 18.08
C LEU A 71 -2.43 -14.91 18.44
N LEU A 72 -3.14 -13.93 17.87
CA LEU A 72 -2.95 -12.51 18.18
C LEU A 72 -3.26 -12.21 19.65
N VAL A 73 -4.36 -12.73 20.19
CA VAL A 73 -4.69 -12.58 21.63
C VAL A 73 -3.57 -13.15 22.49
N SER A 74 -3.06 -14.33 22.16
CA SER A 74 -1.93 -14.93 22.88
C SER A 74 -0.67 -14.05 22.81
N ALA A 75 -0.35 -13.53 21.62
CA ALA A 75 0.82 -12.68 21.41
C ALA A 75 0.73 -11.36 22.19
N SER A 76 -0.45 -10.73 22.17
CA SER A 76 -0.74 -9.50 22.91
C SER A 76 -0.62 -9.71 24.42
N ASN A 77 -1.15 -10.82 24.95
CA ASN A 77 -1.05 -11.15 26.37
C ASN A 77 0.39 -11.39 26.83
N SER A 78 1.27 -11.84 25.92
CA SER A 78 2.70 -12.00 26.19
C SER A 78 3.54 -10.76 25.85
N ALA A 79 2.90 -9.65 25.44
CA ALA A 79 3.56 -8.43 24.96
C ALA A 79 4.60 -8.68 23.85
N ASP A 80 4.42 -9.73 23.05
CA ASP A 80 5.33 -10.08 21.96
C ASP A 80 5.00 -9.29 20.70
N GLY A 81 5.52 -8.06 20.64
CA GLY A 81 5.33 -7.18 19.49
C GLY A 81 5.85 -7.74 18.16
N PHE A 82 6.87 -8.61 18.18
CA PHE A 82 7.39 -9.21 16.95
C PHE A 82 6.44 -10.29 16.41
N LEU A 83 5.85 -11.09 17.31
CA LEU A 83 4.83 -12.06 16.95
C LEU A 83 3.56 -11.36 16.47
N VAL A 84 3.13 -10.26 17.11
CA VAL A 84 2.01 -9.44 16.62
C VAL A 84 2.28 -8.94 15.20
N LEU A 85 3.46 -8.38 14.92
CA LEU A 85 3.84 -7.94 13.57
C LEU A 85 3.85 -9.08 12.56
N ALA A 86 4.27 -10.29 12.96
CA ALA A 86 4.30 -11.45 12.08
C ALA A 86 2.87 -11.90 11.71
N ILE A 87 1.94 -11.88 12.66
CA ILE A 87 0.52 -12.19 12.43
C ILE A 87 -0.12 -11.13 11.53
N VAL A 88 0.10 -9.85 11.82
CA VAL A 88 -0.44 -8.73 11.02
C VAL A 88 0.05 -8.80 9.58
N ARG A 89 1.30 -9.19 9.34
CA ARG A 89 1.81 -9.39 7.98
C ARG A 89 0.97 -10.42 7.21
N VAL A 90 0.73 -11.59 7.80
CA VAL A 90 -0.09 -12.65 7.18
C VAL A 90 -1.53 -12.17 6.98
N ALA A 91 -2.07 -11.41 7.94
CA ALA A 91 -3.41 -10.85 7.84
C ALA A 91 -3.54 -9.85 6.67
N ILE A 92 -2.55 -9.00 6.43
CA ILE A 92 -2.52 -8.11 5.26
C ILE A 92 -2.47 -8.92 3.96
N ASP A 93 -1.60 -9.94 3.90
CA ASP A 93 -1.45 -10.80 2.72
C ASP A 93 -2.74 -11.56 2.38
N ASN A 94 -3.51 -11.96 3.40
CA ASN A 94 -4.77 -12.71 3.25
C ASN A 94 -6.05 -11.83 3.35
N ARG A 95 -5.90 -10.51 3.50
CA ARG A 95 -7.01 -9.54 3.65
C ARG A 95 -7.93 -9.81 4.86
N TRP A 96 -7.37 -10.25 5.97
CA TRP A 96 -8.08 -10.47 7.24
C TRP A 96 -8.20 -9.15 8.02
N GLY A 97 -9.27 -8.41 7.74
CA GLY A 97 -9.47 -7.05 8.24
C GLY A 97 -9.55 -6.96 9.76
N ASP A 98 -10.18 -7.93 10.43
CA ASP A 98 -10.37 -7.87 11.88
C ASP A 98 -9.03 -8.04 12.60
N VAL A 99 -8.19 -8.92 12.10
CA VAL A 99 -6.84 -9.17 12.64
C VAL A 99 -5.92 -7.97 12.41
N VAL A 100 -6.02 -7.31 11.25
CA VAL A 100 -5.27 -6.08 10.98
C VAL A 100 -5.71 -4.96 11.94
N ASN A 101 -7.00 -4.74 12.09
CA ASN A 101 -7.55 -3.71 12.99
C ASN A 101 -7.13 -3.93 14.45
N ALA A 102 -7.17 -5.18 14.91
CA ALA A 102 -6.70 -5.53 16.26
C ALA A 102 -5.20 -5.29 16.43
N GLY A 103 -4.38 -5.61 15.41
CA GLY A 103 -2.95 -5.34 15.42
C GLY A 103 -2.61 -3.84 15.42
N VAL A 104 -3.37 -3.01 14.71
CA VAL A 104 -3.22 -1.55 14.75
C VAL A 104 -3.48 -1.04 16.18
N ARG A 105 -4.62 -1.42 16.78
CA ARG A 105 -4.98 -1.03 18.15
C ARG A 105 -3.93 -1.46 19.18
N TYR A 106 -3.33 -2.63 19.01
CA TYR A 106 -2.22 -3.08 19.87
C TYR A 106 -1.08 -2.07 19.87
N PHE A 107 -0.64 -1.58 18.70
CA PHE A 107 0.47 -0.62 18.62
C PHE A 107 0.07 0.82 18.98
N GLU A 108 -1.19 1.21 18.78
CA GLU A 108 -1.71 2.50 19.24
C GLU A 108 -1.72 2.63 20.76
N ALA A 109 -1.85 1.51 21.47
CA ALA A 109 -1.82 1.48 22.94
C ALA A 109 -0.43 1.83 23.52
N PHE A 110 0.62 1.84 22.70
CA PHE A 110 1.96 2.28 23.10
C PHE A 110 2.21 3.70 22.58
N GLU A 111 2.62 4.61 23.46
CA GLU A 111 2.85 6.04 23.16
C GLU A 111 3.61 6.25 21.84
N GLU A 112 3.08 7.16 21.00
CA GLU A 112 3.58 7.59 19.68
C GLU A 112 4.36 6.54 18.89
N HIS A 113 3.86 5.30 18.80
CA HIS A 113 4.52 4.30 17.98
C HIS A 113 4.14 4.48 16.49
N PRO A 114 5.06 4.86 15.58
CA PRO A 114 4.73 5.11 14.17
C PRO A 114 4.32 3.84 13.39
N ILE A 115 4.31 2.68 14.03
CA ILE A 115 4.00 1.40 13.41
C ILE A 115 2.50 1.30 13.10
N ALA A 116 1.63 1.75 14.00
CA ALA A 116 0.18 1.70 13.80
C ALA A 116 -0.24 2.44 12.51
N ALA A 117 0.21 3.69 12.36
CA ALA A 117 -0.05 4.50 11.17
C ALA A 117 0.49 3.85 9.88
N ARG A 118 1.66 3.22 9.93
CA ARG A 118 2.27 2.53 8.78
C ARG A 118 1.53 1.24 8.41
N ILE A 119 1.03 0.50 9.39
CA ILE A 119 0.17 -0.68 9.16
C ILE A 119 -1.14 -0.23 8.50
N GLN A 120 -1.77 0.84 9.01
CA GLN A 120 -2.99 1.38 8.44
C GLN A 120 -2.81 1.87 7.01
N GLU A 121 -1.72 2.59 6.73
CA GLU A 121 -1.37 3.02 5.38
C GLU A 121 -1.19 1.82 4.44
N LEU A 122 -0.44 0.80 4.87
CA LEU A 122 -0.23 -0.41 4.10
C LEU A 122 -1.54 -1.15 3.82
N TRP A 123 -2.44 -1.23 4.81
CA TRP A 123 -3.76 -1.82 4.65
C TRP A 123 -4.59 -1.08 3.59
N ASN A 124 -4.64 0.24 3.65
CA ASN A 124 -5.39 1.06 2.70
C ASN A 124 -4.85 0.90 1.27
N LEU A 125 -3.52 0.86 1.10
CA LEU A 125 -2.89 0.67 -0.21
C LEU A 125 -3.08 -0.75 -0.78
N THR A 126 -3.32 -1.75 0.06
CA THR A 126 -3.48 -3.15 -0.36
C THR A 126 -4.94 -3.58 -0.54
N THR A 127 -5.88 -2.91 0.12
CA THR A 127 -7.33 -3.21 0.04
C THR A 127 -8.13 -2.20 -0.77
N GLY A 128 -7.62 -0.98 -1.00
CA GLY A 128 -8.27 0.04 -1.84
C GLY A 128 -8.35 -0.27 -3.34
N ARG A 129 -7.96 -1.47 -3.78
CA ARG A 129 -8.21 -1.93 -5.16
C ARG A 129 -9.55 -2.68 -5.21
N SER A 130 -10.52 -2.12 -5.92
CA SER A 130 -11.57 -2.92 -6.55
C SER A 130 -10.93 -4.12 -7.23
N ALA A 131 -11.52 -5.30 -7.03
CA ALA A 131 -11.24 -6.43 -7.89
C ALA A 131 -11.44 -5.97 -9.35
N VAL A 132 -10.36 -6.04 -10.13
CA VAL A 132 -10.41 -5.88 -11.58
C VAL A 132 -11.00 -7.16 -12.17
#